data_AF-A0A6I4ZJY1-F1
#
_entry.id   AF-A0A6I4ZJY1-F1
#
_cell.length_a   1.000
_cell.length_b   1.000
_cell.length_c   1.000
_cell.angle_alpha   90.00
_cell.angle_beta   90.00
_cell.angle_gamma   90.00
#
_symmetry.space_group_name_H-M   'P 1'
#
loop_
_entity.id
_entity.type
_entity.pdbx_description
1 polymer ?
#
loop_
_entity_poly.entity_id
_entity_poly.type
_entity_poly.pdbx_seq_one_letter_code
_entity_poly.pdbx_strand_id
1 'polypeptide(L)'
;MTATAAYRTVSAEEAASGVQDGDVLYCSLTSLDYVLDAIAARRDLKDVRVRLTTPGQDPGWLAPEAGDERFTVDFQIFIGDFARYATDSKVASYIPNLFSTEMKQIERPDDCLFPDVFITRVSRPNEKGYVNFGPMMFNKRGYVQNCRTVIAEIDDTYPVFHGDCTVHVSEIDYLVEGDYGPSNEEIRAKVEAVEDGRKREGLLDLMDSVPDRWLRGMLRRSFWFFEKLDPAMVAPLLGKGPEPDAESKAIAANVAEVVSDGANLQIGVGEPSSSLVRGGAFDEKQGLGLHSEMIIPGWTKLIREGQMDDLNKAFRPGVAVAAGWA
;
A
#
# COMPACT_ATOMS: atom_id res chain seq x y z
N MET A 1 -13.19 -27.43 -17.74
CA MET A 1 -11.83 -27.21 -17.22
C MET A 1 -11.13 -26.28 -18.20
N THR A 2 -11.22 -24.98 -17.95
CA THR A 2 -10.47 -23.96 -18.68
C THR A 2 -8.99 -24.13 -18.33
N ALA A 3 -8.15 -24.23 -19.35
CA ALA A 3 -6.70 -24.36 -19.14
C ALA A 3 -6.19 -23.08 -18.47
N THR A 4 -5.64 -23.19 -17.27
CA THR A 4 -4.91 -22.10 -16.61
C THR A 4 -3.76 -21.67 -17.53
N ALA A 5 -3.66 -20.39 -17.83
CA ALA A 5 -2.50 -19.86 -18.54
C ALA A 5 -1.21 -20.29 -17.82
N ALA A 6 -0.29 -20.93 -18.55
CA ALA A 6 0.99 -21.34 -17.99
C ALA A 6 1.83 -20.09 -17.71
N TYR A 7 2.27 -19.93 -16.47
CA TYR A 7 3.25 -18.91 -16.07
C TYR A 7 4.42 -19.58 -15.36
N ARG A 8 5.58 -18.94 -15.36
CA ARG A 8 6.78 -19.40 -14.66
C ARG A 8 7.14 -18.39 -13.58
N THR A 9 7.56 -18.90 -12.43
CA THR A 9 8.15 -18.09 -11.37
C THR A 9 9.65 -18.33 -11.29
N VAL A 10 10.35 -17.36 -10.73
CA VAL A 10 11.81 -17.36 -10.51
C VAL A 10 12.12 -17.10 -9.03
N SER A 11 13.37 -17.35 -8.61
CA SER A 11 13.80 -16.98 -7.26
C SER A 11 14.01 -15.47 -7.12
N ALA A 12 14.07 -14.98 -5.88
CA ALA A 12 14.37 -13.57 -5.62
C ALA A 12 15.77 -13.19 -6.13
N GLU A 13 16.75 -14.09 -6.07
CA GLU A 13 18.10 -13.88 -6.59
C GLU A 13 18.13 -13.80 -8.13
N GLU A 14 17.34 -14.65 -8.80
CA GLU A 14 17.19 -14.58 -10.26
C GLU A 14 16.51 -13.27 -10.67
N ALA A 15 15.45 -12.84 -9.97
CA ALA A 15 14.81 -11.55 -10.23
C ALA A 15 15.75 -10.36 -9.95
N ALA A 16 16.54 -10.42 -8.87
CA ALA A 16 17.52 -9.41 -8.52
C ALA A 16 18.62 -9.25 -9.60
N SER A 17 18.85 -10.25 -10.45
CA SER A 17 19.76 -10.15 -11.59
C SER A 17 19.30 -9.16 -12.67
N GLY A 18 18.01 -8.79 -12.68
CA GLY A 18 17.44 -7.80 -13.59
C GLY A 18 17.88 -6.35 -13.32
N VAL A 19 18.52 -6.11 -12.18
CA VAL A 19 19.11 -4.82 -11.78
C VAL A 19 20.57 -4.73 -12.27
N GLN A 20 20.95 -3.57 -12.78
CA GLN A 20 22.24 -3.27 -13.38
C GLN A 20 22.89 -2.05 -12.71
N ASP A 21 24.18 -1.84 -12.98
CA ASP A 21 24.90 -0.65 -12.53
C ASP A 21 24.23 0.63 -13.08
N GLY A 22 24.07 1.64 -12.24
CA GLY A 22 23.46 2.92 -12.62
C GLY A 22 21.93 2.93 -12.67
N ASP A 23 21.25 1.81 -12.43
CA ASP A 23 19.79 1.72 -12.50
C ASP A 23 19.11 2.61 -11.46
N VAL A 24 17.96 3.17 -11.86
CA VAL A 24 17.00 3.81 -10.97
C VAL A 24 15.87 2.80 -10.65
N LEU A 25 15.81 2.36 -9.40
CA LEU A 25 14.75 1.48 -8.91
C LEU A 25 13.60 2.30 -8.34
N TYR A 26 12.37 1.87 -8.61
CA TYR A 26 11.20 2.33 -7.90
C TYR A 26 10.43 1.17 -7.28
N CYS A 27 10.14 1.31 -5.99
CA CYS A 27 9.33 0.35 -5.23
C CYS A 27 7.95 0.95 -5.00
N SER A 28 6.90 0.14 -5.20
CA SER A 28 5.54 0.63 -4.99
C SER A 28 5.27 1.12 -3.56
N LEU A 29 4.33 2.05 -3.41
CA LEU A 29 3.90 2.59 -2.12
C LEU A 29 3.65 1.48 -1.09
N THR A 30 4.17 1.64 0.13
CA THR A 30 4.02 0.71 1.27
C THR A 30 4.47 -0.72 0.99
N SER A 31 5.40 -0.92 0.05
CA SER A 31 5.84 -2.25 -0.32
C SER A 31 6.74 -2.93 0.73
N LEU A 32 6.62 -4.24 0.77
CA LEU A 32 7.45 -5.20 1.49
C LEU A 32 7.84 -6.26 0.46
N ASP A 33 8.84 -5.97 -0.35
CA ASP A 33 9.25 -6.82 -1.46
C ASP A 33 10.53 -7.60 -1.07
N TYR A 34 10.48 -8.92 -1.07
CA TYR A 34 11.59 -9.81 -0.71
C TYR A 34 12.79 -9.67 -1.64
N VAL A 35 12.55 -9.30 -2.90
CA VAL A 35 13.60 -9.06 -3.87
C VAL A 35 14.52 -7.92 -3.46
N LEU A 36 14.07 -6.97 -2.61
CA LEU A 36 14.95 -5.90 -2.14
C LEU A 36 16.10 -6.44 -1.29
N ASP A 37 15.86 -7.45 -0.46
CA ASP A 37 16.92 -8.10 0.33
C ASP A 37 17.93 -8.80 -0.60
N ALA A 38 17.45 -9.48 -1.65
CA ALA A 38 18.29 -10.11 -2.64
C ALA A 38 19.13 -9.07 -3.44
N ILE A 39 18.56 -7.91 -3.76
CA ILE A 39 19.27 -6.79 -4.40
C ILE A 39 20.33 -6.21 -3.46
N ALA A 40 19.99 -5.96 -2.19
CA ALA A 40 20.95 -5.44 -1.19
C ALA A 40 22.16 -6.38 -1.00
N ALA A 41 21.92 -7.69 -1.06
CA ALA A 41 22.95 -8.72 -0.93
C ALA A 41 23.95 -8.75 -2.11
N ARG A 42 23.60 -8.24 -3.29
CA ARG A 42 24.44 -8.27 -4.50
C ARG A 42 25.66 -7.36 -4.43
N ARG A 43 26.85 -7.93 -4.22
CA ARG A 43 28.12 -7.19 -4.04
C ARG A 43 28.71 -6.62 -5.34
N ASP A 44 28.16 -6.97 -6.48
CA ASP A 44 28.68 -6.60 -7.80
C ASP A 44 28.13 -5.27 -8.35
N LEU A 45 27.01 -4.77 -7.78
CA LEU A 45 26.33 -3.55 -8.22
C LEU A 45 27.08 -2.26 -7.84
N LYS A 46 26.93 -1.23 -8.68
CA LYS A 46 27.45 0.14 -8.46
C LYS A 46 26.47 1.22 -8.89
N ASP A 47 26.51 2.35 -8.20
CA ASP A 47 25.79 3.58 -8.55
C ASP A 47 24.28 3.39 -8.72
N VAL A 48 23.69 2.48 -7.95
CA VAL A 48 22.27 2.17 -8.02
C VAL A 48 21.47 3.19 -7.21
N ARG A 49 20.43 3.78 -7.80
CA ARG A 49 19.56 4.74 -7.11
C ARG A 49 18.23 4.11 -6.74
N VAL A 50 17.86 4.14 -5.47
CA VAL A 50 16.62 3.58 -4.95
C VAL A 50 15.64 4.71 -4.62
N ARG A 51 14.54 4.81 -5.38
CA ARG A 51 13.43 5.74 -5.13
C ARG A 51 12.37 5.07 -4.27
N LEU A 52 12.12 5.61 -3.08
CA LEU A 52 11.15 5.07 -2.11
C LEU A 52 10.02 6.05 -1.81
N THR A 53 8.81 5.52 -1.59
CA THR A 53 7.66 6.27 -1.06
C THR A 53 7.01 5.44 0.05
N THR A 54 7.08 5.95 1.28
CA THR A 54 6.62 5.28 2.51
C THR A 54 7.00 3.80 2.60
N PRO A 55 8.30 3.48 2.58
CA PRO A 55 8.73 2.08 2.61
C PRO A 55 8.26 1.38 3.90
N GLY A 56 7.90 0.10 3.77
CA GLY A 56 7.54 -0.74 4.92
C GLY A 56 8.73 -1.49 5.53
N GLN A 57 9.88 -1.49 4.86
CA GLN A 57 11.07 -2.24 5.24
C GLN A 57 12.34 -1.47 4.92
N ASP A 58 13.44 -1.88 5.54
CA ASP A 58 14.79 -1.41 5.24
C ASP A 58 15.72 -2.63 5.06
N PRO A 59 16.14 -2.95 3.82
CA PRO A 59 17.13 -4.00 3.51
C PRO A 59 18.56 -3.69 4.00
N GLY A 60 18.74 -2.59 4.75
CA GLY A 60 20.03 -2.10 5.23
C GLY A 60 20.54 -0.90 4.45
N TRP A 61 19.67 -0.14 3.80
CA TRP A 61 20.00 1.08 3.07
C TRP A 61 19.79 2.36 3.89
N LEU A 62 18.96 2.32 4.92
CA LEU A 62 18.55 3.53 5.66
C LEU A 62 19.30 3.73 6.98
N ALA A 63 19.95 2.69 7.51
CA ALA A 63 20.67 2.77 8.77
C ALA A 63 21.80 3.84 8.72
N PRO A 64 22.02 4.65 9.77
CA PRO A 64 23.09 5.65 9.84
C PRO A 64 24.49 5.09 9.53
N GLU A 65 24.74 3.84 9.91
CA GLU A 65 25.99 3.12 9.69
C GLU A 65 26.03 2.42 8.32
N ALA A 66 24.93 2.42 7.55
CA ALA A 66 24.78 1.62 6.34
C ALA A 66 25.84 1.91 5.30
N GLY A 67 26.26 3.18 5.12
CA GLY A 67 27.43 3.60 4.35
C GLY A 67 27.66 2.89 3.00
N ASP A 68 26.60 2.36 2.40
CA ASP A 68 26.72 1.44 1.28
C ASP A 68 26.75 2.25 -0.01
N GLU A 69 27.95 2.66 -0.41
CA GLU A 69 28.18 3.54 -1.56
C GLU A 69 27.64 2.98 -2.88
N ARG A 70 27.27 1.69 -2.93
CA ARG A 70 26.59 1.07 -4.08
C ARG A 70 25.18 1.63 -4.29
N PHE A 71 24.52 2.08 -3.22
CA PHE A 71 23.13 2.51 -3.24
C PHE A 71 22.98 3.96 -2.77
N THR A 72 22.28 4.77 -3.56
CA THR A 72 21.80 6.09 -3.15
C THR A 72 20.30 6.05 -2.96
N VAL A 73 19.79 6.45 -1.79
CA VAL A 73 18.35 6.46 -1.52
C VAL A 73 17.78 7.86 -1.64
N ASP A 74 16.74 7.99 -2.46
CA ASP A 74 15.92 9.18 -2.60
C ASP A 74 14.47 8.88 -2.19
N PHE A 75 13.99 9.57 -1.16
CA PHE A 75 12.57 9.60 -0.88
C PHE A 75 11.84 10.58 -1.78
N GLN A 76 10.60 10.27 -2.08
CA GLN A 76 9.72 11.16 -2.83
C GLN A 76 8.30 11.08 -2.31
N ILE A 77 7.49 12.12 -2.58
CA ILE A 77 6.07 12.29 -2.24
C ILE A 77 5.80 12.25 -0.73
N PHE A 78 6.09 11.13 -0.08
CA PHE A 78 5.82 10.87 1.33
C PHE A 78 6.82 9.84 1.88
N ILE A 79 7.51 10.17 2.98
CA ILE A 79 8.53 9.31 3.61
C ILE A 79 7.88 8.28 4.56
N GLY A 80 6.77 8.64 5.21
CA GLY A 80 6.24 7.88 6.34
C GLY A 80 7.04 8.08 7.64
N ASP A 81 6.53 7.54 8.74
CA ASP A 81 7.20 7.61 10.06
C ASP A 81 8.43 6.70 10.11
N PHE A 82 8.28 5.46 9.60
CA PHE A 82 9.28 4.39 9.62
C PHE A 82 10.67 4.86 9.16
N ALA A 83 10.76 5.62 8.07
CA ALA A 83 12.02 5.96 7.41
C ALA A 83 12.47 7.42 7.61
N ARG A 84 11.73 8.23 8.38
CA ARG A 84 12.01 9.67 8.51
C ARG A 84 13.40 9.96 9.09
N TYR A 85 13.87 9.10 9.99
CA TYR A 85 15.19 9.25 10.61
C TYR A 85 16.33 9.26 9.57
N ALA A 86 16.16 8.64 8.41
CA ALA A 86 17.19 8.53 7.38
C ALA A 86 17.48 9.87 6.69
N THR A 87 16.48 10.77 6.59
CA THR A 87 16.73 12.15 6.14
C THR A 87 17.35 13.00 7.24
N ASP A 88 16.95 12.80 8.49
CA ASP A 88 17.50 13.54 9.64
C ASP A 88 18.99 13.19 9.86
N SER A 89 19.36 11.93 9.65
CA SER A 89 20.73 11.42 9.70
C SER A 89 21.54 11.71 8.42
N LYS A 90 20.90 12.25 7.37
CA LYS A 90 21.50 12.57 6.06
C LYS A 90 22.03 11.35 5.28
N VAL A 91 21.49 10.16 5.55
CA VAL A 91 21.79 8.94 4.78
C VAL A 91 21.02 8.92 3.47
N ALA A 92 19.80 9.50 3.46
CA ALA A 92 18.95 9.57 2.29
C ALA A 92 18.52 11.02 2.00
N SER A 93 18.23 11.30 0.74
CA SER A 93 17.72 12.60 0.31
C SER A 93 16.19 12.58 0.15
N TYR A 94 15.59 13.76 0.07
CA TYR A 94 14.17 13.91 -0.23
C TYR A 94 13.98 14.78 -1.46
N ILE A 95 13.26 14.25 -2.46
CA ILE A 95 12.88 14.96 -3.67
C ILE A 95 11.47 15.52 -3.47
N PRO A 96 11.30 16.85 -3.36
CA PRO A 96 9.99 17.45 -3.21
C PRO A 96 9.22 17.41 -4.53
N ASN A 97 8.20 16.55 -4.60
CA ASN A 97 7.28 16.41 -5.73
C ASN A 97 5.85 16.12 -5.24
N LEU A 98 4.87 16.32 -6.12
CA LEU A 98 3.45 16.01 -5.86
C LEU A 98 3.07 14.70 -6.54
N PHE A 99 2.08 13.97 -6.01
CA PHE A 99 1.48 12.84 -6.72
C PHE A 99 1.04 13.23 -8.14
N SER A 100 0.44 14.41 -8.31
CA SER A 100 -0.05 14.91 -9.60
C SER A 100 1.06 15.20 -10.62
N THR A 101 2.29 15.45 -10.17
CA THR A 101 3.46 15.63 -11.05
C THR A 101 4.22 14.33 -11.25
N GLU A 102 4.32 13.50 -10.21
CA GLU A 102 4.98 12.19 -10.30
C GLU A 102 4.26 11.28 -11.29
N MET A 103 2.92 11.26 -11.27
CA MET A 103 2.13 10.49 -12.24
C MET A 103 2.31 10.96 -13.69
N LYS A 104 2.80 12.18 -13.91
CA LYS A 104 3.08 12.72 -15.25
C LYS A 104 4.45 12.36 -15.79
N GLN A 105 5.33 11.76 -14.99
CA GLN A 105 6.64 11.29 -15.46
C GLN A 105 6.49 10.31 -16.65
N ILE A 106 5.41 9.52 -16.66
CA ILE A 106 5.06 8.61 -17.76
C ILE A 106 4.81 9.34 -19.08
N GLU A 107 4.31 10.58 -19.03
CA GLU A 107 4.05 11.40 -20.23
C GLU A 107 5.33 12.07 -20.75
N ARG A 108 6.39 12.15 -19.93
CA ARG A 108 7.64 12.87 -20.22
C ARG A 108 8.85 12.16 -19.62
N PRO A 109 9.09 10.88 -19.99
CA PRO A 109 10.17 10.10 -19.39
C PRO A 109 11.55 10.75 -19.61
N ASP A 110 11.77 11.41 -20.75
CA ASP A 110 13.03 12.07 -21.09
C ASP A 110 13.33 13.34 -20.26
N ASP A 111 12.30 13.95 -19.65
CA ASP A 111 12.43 15.18 -18.86
C ASP A 111 12.66 14.90 -17.37
N CYS A 112 12.71 13.63 -16.96
CA CYS A 112 12.81 13.23 -15.57
C CYS A 112 13.72 12.02 -15.37
N LEU A 113 14.08 11.75 -14.12
CA LEU A 113 14.81 10.53 -13.76
C LEU A 113 13.82 9.37 -13.64
N PHE A 114 13.32 8.90 -14.78
CA PHE A 114 12.34 7.81 -14.84
C PHE A 114 12.95 6.48 -14.34
N PRO A 115 12.21 5.63 -13.60
CA PRO A 115 12.74 4.36 -13.14
C PRO A 115 13.08 3.39 -14.28
N ASP A 116 14.24 2.74 -14.19
CA ASP A 116 14.64 1.63 -15.07
C ASP A 116 14.01 0.32 -14.63
N VAL A 117 13.92 0.12 -13.30
CA VAL A 117 13.40 -1.10 -12.68
C VAL A 117 12.22 -0.76 -11.78
N PHE A 118 11.09 -1.41 -12.01
CA PHE A 118 9.91 -1.29 -11.18
C PHE A 118 9.64 -2.58 -10.42
N ILE A 119 9.45 -2.44 -9.10
CA ILE A 119 9.21 -3.55 -8.18
C ILE A 119 7.84 -3.37 -7.52
N THR A 120 7.02 -4.42 -7.56
CA THR A 120 5.71 -4.39 -6.95
C THR A 120 5.18 -5.76 -6.53
N ARG A 121 4.12 -5.77 -5.72
CA ARG A 121 3.34 -6.96 -5.42
C ARG A 121 2.06 -7.02 -6.25
N VAL A 122 1.64 -8.23 -6.55
CA VAL A 122 0.45 -8.54 -7.33
C VAL A 122 -0.28 -9.76 -6.78
N SER A 123 -1.56 -9.92 -7.10
CA SER A 123 -2.28 -11.16 -6.81
C SER A 123 -1.72 -12.34 -7.60
N ARG A 124 -2.12 -13.57 -7.23
CA ARG A 124 -1.92 -14.73 -8.10
C ARG A 124 -2.52 -14.51 -9.48
N PRO A 125 -1.88 -15.00 -10.56
CA PRO A 125 -2.48 -14.99 -11.89
C PRO A 125 -3.77 -15.80 -11.90
N ASN A 126 -4.82 -15.23 -12.49
CA ASN A 126 -6.05 -15.97 -12.75
C ASN A 126 -5.89 -16.94 -13.94
N GLU A 127 -6.95 -17.69 -14.27
CA GLU A 127 -6.93 -18.66 -15.39
C GLU A 127 -6.53 -18.05 -16.74
N LYS A 128 -6.71 -16.73 -16.92
CA LYS A 128 -6.37 -15.99 -18.14
C LYS A 128 -4.99 -15.32 -18.06
N GLY A 129 -4.20 -15.59 -17.02
CA GLY A 129 -2.86 -15.01 -16.85
C GLY A 129 -2.85 -13.55 -16.38
N TYR A 130 -3.96 -13.02 -15.86
CA TYR A 130 -4.00 -11.66 -15.30
C TYR A 130 -3.77 -11.66 -13.80
N VAL A 131 -2.95 -10.73 -13.35
CA VAL A 131 -2.71 -10.42 -11.93
C VAL A 131 -3.35 -9.06 -11.58
N ASN A 132 -3.55 -8.81 -10.29
CA ASN A 132 -4.09 -7.54 -9.77
C ASN A 132 -3.09 -6.81 -8.88
N PHE A 133 -2.97 -5.49 -9.02
CA PHE A 133 -2.08 -4.64 -8.21
C PHE A 133 -2.52 -4.44 -6.76
N GLY A 134 -3.72 -4.94 -6.40
CA GLY A 134 -4.26 -4.86 -5.05
C GLY A 134 -4.64 -3.44 -4.66
N PRO A 135 -4.51 -3.08 -3.37
CA PRO A 135 -5.10 -1.86 -2.82
C PRO A 135 -4.31 -0.59 -3.13
N MET A 136 -3.12 -0.66 -3.73
CA MET A 136 -2.25 0.49 -3.99
C MET A 136 -1.98 0.58 -5.49
N MET A 137 -2.89 1.18 -6.28
CA MET A 137 -2.73 1.24 -7.74
C MET A 137 -1.85 2.43 -8.17
N PHE A 138 -2.23 3.67 -7.83
CA PHE A 138 -1.49 4.88 -8.22
C PHE A 138 -0.98 4.86 -9.68
N ASN A 139 0.34 4.75 -9.88
CA ASN A 139 1.05 4.81 -11.15
C ASN A 139 1.60 3.44 -11.63
N LYS A 140 1.29 2.34 -10.94
CA LYS A 140 1.89 1.02 -11.20
C LYS A 140 1.75 0.59 -12.67
N ARG A 141 0.57 0.76 -13.28
CA ARG A 141 0.34 0.42 -14.70
C ARG A 141 1.29 1.16 -15.63
N GLY A 142 1.52 2.45 -15.38
CA GLY A 142 2.44 3.23 -16.21
C GLY A 142 3.89 2.79 -16.03
N TYR A 143 4.30 2.39 -14.82
CA TYR A 143 5.64 1.83 -14.64
C TYR A 143 5.81 0.47 -15.32
N VAL A 144 4.82 -0.42 -15.24
CA VAL A 144 4.89 -1.70 -15.96
C VAL A 144 5.06 -1.52 -17.47
N GLN A 145 4.43 -0.49 -18.04
CA GLN A 145 4.49 -0.24 -19.48
C GLN A 145 5.79 0.41 -19.96
N ASN A 146 6.55 1.08 -19.07
CA ASN A 146 7.65 1.97 -19.48
C ASN A 146 8.99 1.64 -18.83
N CYS A 147 9.02 0.90 -17.72
CA CYS A 147 10.28 0.48 -17.12
C CYS A 147 10.91 -0.64 -17.97
N ARG A 148 12.24 -0.66 -18.03
CA ARG A 148 13.00 -1.69 -18.75
C ARG A 148 12.83 -3.06 -18.11
N THR A 149 12.74 -3.10 -16.78
CA THR A 149 12.55 -4.33 -16.01
C THR A 149 11.38 -4.18 -15.05
N VAL A 150 10.47 -5.14 -15.07
CA VAL A 150 9.34 -5.26 -14.15
C VAL A 150 9.49 -6.53 -13.32
N ILE A 151 9.64 -6.35 -12.02
CA ILE A 151 9.68 -7.44 -11.04
C ILE A 151 8.38 -7.41 -10.25
N ALA A 152 7.63 -8.52 -10.28
CA ALA A 152 6.39 -8.65 -9.53
C ALA A 152 6.46 -9.83 -8.56
N GLU A 153 6.07 -9.60 -7.31
CA GLU A 153 5.95 -10.64 -6.30
C GLU A 153 4.50 -11.04 -6.08
N ILE A 154 4.22 -12.35 -6.13
CA ILE A 154 2.88 -12.87 -5.90
C ILE A 154 2.53 -12.75 -4.41
N ASP A 155 1.36 -12.18 -4.12
CA ASP A 155 0.72 -12.14 -2.82
C ASP A 155 -0.74 -12.63 -2.93
N ASP A 156 -0.99 -13.85 -2.46
CA ASP A 156 -2.33 -14.47 -2.45
C ASP A 156 -3.36 -13.74 -1.56
N THR A 157 -2.90 -12.80 -0.73
CA THR A 157 -3.79 -11.97 0.09
C THR A 157 -4.29 -10.73 -0.66
N TYR A 158 -3.68 -10.38 -1.81
CA TYR A 158 -4.06 -9.19 -2.55
C TYR A 158 -5.49 -9.34 -3.10
N PRO A 159 -6.44 -8.50 -2.63
CA PRO A 159 -7.80 -8.53 -3.14
C PRO A 159 -7.83 -8.02 -4.58
N VAL A 160 -8.86 -8.45 -5.31
CA VAL A 160 -9.08 -8.00 -6.69
C VAL A 160 -9.81 -6.67 -6.67
N PHE A 161 -9.18 -5.63 -7.22
CA PHE A 161 -9.82 -4.35 -7.50
C PHE A 161 -10.15 -4.20 -9.00
N HIS A 162 -11.25 -3.52 -9.29
CA HIS A 162 -11.68 -3.22 -10.65
C HIS A 162 -11.08 -1.90 -11.16
N GLY A 163 -11.07 -1.72 -12.47
CA GLY A 163 -10.45 -0.56 -13.13
C GLY A 163 -9.07 -0.92 -13.68
N ASP A 164 -8.14 0.02 -13.64
CA ASP A 164 -6.80 -0.10 -14.24
C ASP A 164 -5.81 -0.91 -13.35
N CYS A 165 -6.35 -1.72 -12.44
CA CYS A 165 -5.61 -2.47 -11.42
C CYS A 165 -5.13 -3.85 -11.87
N THR A 166 -5.17 -4.17 -13.17
CA THR A 166 -4.77 -5.50 -13.68
C THR A 166 -3.74 -5.42 -14.80
N VAL A 167 -2.89 -6.43 -14.87
CA VAL A 167 -1.87 -6.59 -15.91
C VAL A 167 -1.68 -8.07 -16.25
N HIS A 168 -1.33 -8.40 -17.49
CA HIS A 168 -1.08 -9.79 -17.86
C HIS A 168 0.36 -10.19 -17.49
N VAL A 169 0.58 -11.44 -17.10
CA VAL A 169 1.92 -11.95 -16.72
C VAL A 169 2.97 -11.83 -17.83
N SER A 170 2.57 -11.66 -19.10
CA SER A 170 3.50 -11.42 -20.21
C SER A 170 4.09 -10.02 -20.24
N GLU A 171 3.56 -9.10 -19.44
CA GLU A 171 4.07 -7.73 -19.27
C GLU A 171 4.99 -7.63 -18.04
N ILE A 172 5.37 -8.77 -17.44
CA ILE A 172 6.22 -8.86 -16.25
C ILE A 172 7.45 -9.68 -16.62
N ASP A 173 8.64 -9.14 -16.40
CA ASP A 173 9.91 -9.81 -16.73
C ASP A 173 10.24 -10.91 -15.73
N TYR A 174 10.06 -10.61 -14.43
CA TYR A 174 10.34 -11.54 -13.35
C TYR A 174 9.15 -11.64 -12.41
N LEU A 175 8.52 -12.82 -12.39
CA LEU A 175 7.46 -13.14 -11.43
C LEU A 175 8.04 -14.01 -10.32
N VAL A 176 7.99 -13.52 -9.09
CA VAL A 176 8.55 -14.20 -7.91
C VAL A 176 7.40 -14.73 -7.06
N GLU A 177 7.46 -15.97 -6.58
CA GLU A 177 6.56 -16.38 -5.51
C GLU A 177 6.98 -15.62 -4.25
N GLY A 178 6.10 -14.75 -3.75
CA GLY A 178 6.39 -14.00 -2.53
C GLY A 178 6.59 -14.98 -1.37
N ASP A 179 7.53 -14.67 -0.49
CA ASP A 179 7.48 -15.26 0.84
C ASP A 179 6.24 -14.68 1.54
N TYR A 180 5.56 -15.53 2.28
CA TYR A 180 4.28 -15.21 2.86
C TYR A 180 4.43 -14.93 4.36
N GLY A 181 5.66 -14.97 4.89
CA GLY A 181 5.87 -14.99 6.33
C GLY A 181 5.10 -16.15 6.99
N PRO A 182 4.87 -16.09 8.30
CA PRO A 182 4.21 -17.18 9.01
C PRO A 182 2.73 -17.33 8.60
N SER A 183 2.25 -18.55 8.79
CA SER A 183 0.84 -18.92 8.76
C SER A 183 0.03 -18.23 9.87
N ASN A 184 -1.30 -18.19 9.72
CA ASN A 184 -2.20 -17.69 10.76
C ASN A 184 -2.06 -18.47 12.08
N GLU A 185 -1.75 -19.76 11.99
CA GLU A 185 -1.53 -20.61 13.17
C GLU A 185 -0.26 -20.18 13.92
N GLU A 186 0.83 -19.94 13.20
CA GLU A 186 2.08 -19.44 13.78
C GLU A 186 1.91 -18.04 14.37
N ILE A 187 1.14 -17.18 13.72
CA ILE A 187 0.82 -15.84 14.25
C ILE A 187 -0.02 -15.98 15.53
N ARG A 188 -1.09 -16.80 15.51
CA ARG A 188 -1.95 -17.02 16.68
C ARG A 188 -1.17 -17.58 17.85
N ALA A 189 -0.31 -18.56 17.63
CA ALA A 189 0.54 -19.14 18.67
C ALA A 189 1.45 -18.08 19.32
N LYS A 190 1.99 -17.13 18.54
CA LYS A 190 2.73 -15.99 19.09
C LYS A 190 1.85 -15.04 19.89
N VAL A 191 0.62 -14.76 19.44
CA VAL A 191 -0.33 -13.91 20.19
C VAL A 191 -0.67 -14.55 21.53
N GLU A 192 -0.96 -15.84 21.53
CA GLU A 192 -1.28 -16.60 22.75
C GLU A 192 -0.11 -16.61 23.75
N ALA A 193 1.13 -16.52 23.26
CA ALA A 193 2.33 -16.40 24.08
C ALA A 193 2.61 -15.00 24.63
N VAL A 194 1.85 -13.96 24.26
CA VAL A 194 2.03 -12.59 24.80
C VAL A 194 1.71 -12.57 26.29
N GLU A 195 2.65 -12.11 27.12
CA GLU A 195 2.52 -12.10 28.59
C GLU A 195 1.45 -11.11 29.08
N ASP A 196 1.38 -9.91 28.49
CA ASP A 196 0.36 -8.91 28.81
C ASP A 196 -1.04 -9.44 28.42
N GLY A 197 -1.84 -9.78 29.43
CA GLY A 197 -3.16 -10.36 29.25
C GLY A 197 -4.14 -9.47 28.50
N ARG A 198 -4.11 -8.13 28.69
CA ARG A 198 -5.00 -7.20 27.98
C ARG A 198 -4.61 -7.11 26.51
N LYS A 199 -3.30 -7.01 26.24
CA LYS A 199 -2.77 -7.00 24.88
C LYS A 199 -3.12 -8.29 24.15
N ARG A 200 -2.92 -9.44 24.80
CA ARG A 200 -3.25 -10.77 24.25
C ARG A 200 -4.72 -10.88 23.89
N GLU A 201 -5.62 -10.59 24.83
CA GLU A 201 -7.08 -10.66 24.60
C GLU A 201 -7.51 -9.73 23.47
N GLY A 202 -7.02 -8.48 23.46
CA GLY A 202 -7.35 -7.52 22.39
C GLY A 202 -6.87 -7.95 21.00
N LEU A 203 -5.68 -8.55 20.91
CA LEU A 203 -5.15 -9.07 19.64
C LEU A 203 -5.95 -10.29 19.16
N LEU A 204 -6.34 -11.21 20.05
CA LEU A 204 -7.15 -12.37 19.69
C LEU A 204 -8.55 -11.97 19.22
N ASP A 205 -9.22 -11.05 19.91
CA ASP A 205 -10.52 -10.51 19.47
C ASP A 205 -10.40 -9.87 18.08
N LEU A 206 -9.32 -9.12 17.84
CA LEU A 206 -9.07 -8.54 16.54
C LEU A 206 -8.93 -9.61 15.46
N MET A 207 -8.12 -10.65 15.73
CA MET A 207 -7.90 -11.79 14.83
C MET A 207 -9.21 -12.51 14.48
N ASP A 208 -10.07 -12.74 15.46
CA ASP A 208 -11.33 -13.48 15.26
C ASP A 208 -12.37 -12.65 14.50
N SER A 209 -12.17 -11.33 14.43
CA SER A 209 -13.17 -10.40 13.92
C SER A 209 -12.97 -9.91 12.48
N VAL A 210 -11.87 -10.30 11.85
CA VAL A 210 -11.58 -9.99 10.45
C VAL A 210 -11.36 -11.27 9.64
N PRO A 211 -11.77 -11.32 8.36
CA PRO A 211 -11.57 -12.53 7.57
C PRO A 211 -10.08 -12.88 7.42
N ASP A 212 -9.77 -14.17 7.48
CA ASP A 212 -8.43 -14.75 7.41
C ASP A 212 -7.48 -14.09 6.42
N ARG A 213 -7.94 -13.78 5.20
CA ARG A 213 -7.11 -13.16 4.16
C ARG A 213 -6.62 -11.75 4.52
N TRP A 214 -7.46 -10.97 5.20
CA TRP A 214 -7.15 -9.61 5.62
C TRP A 214 -6.23 -9.63 6.83
N LEU A 215 -6.49 -10.56 7.74
CA LEU A 215 -5.61 -10.83 8.86
C LEU A 215 -4.22 -11.26 8.39
N ARG A 216 -4.14 -12.18 7.42
CA ARG A 216 -2.88 -12.59 6.78
C ARG A 216 -2.16 -11.38 6.21
N GLY A 217 -2.80 -10.61 5.33
CA GLY A 217 -2.16 -9.45 4.71
C GLY A 217 -1.66 -8.43 5.72
N MET A 218 -2.49 -8.06 6.71
CA MET A 218 -2.15 -7.06 7.72
C MET A 218 -1.09 -7.55 8.72
N LEU A 219 -1.33 -8.70 9.35
CA LEU A 219 -0.44 -9.23 10.37
C LEU A 219 0.88 -9.70 9.79
N ARG A 220 0.95 -10.18 8.55
CA ARG A 220 2.23 -10.51 7.89
C ARG A 220 3.06 -9.27 7.61
N ARG A 221 2.43 -8.18 7.16
CA ARG A 221 3.10 -6.88 6.96
C ARG A 221 3.65 -6.29 8.26
N SER A 222 3.02 -6.60 9.39
CA SER A 222 3.42 -6.09 10.70
C SER A 222 4.06 -7.15 11.61
N PHE A 223 4.27 -8.38 11.12
CA PHE A 223 4.64 -9.55 11.93
C PHE A 223 6.02 -9.39 12.57
N TRP A 224 6.96 -8.82 11.82
CA TRP A 224 8.32 -8.56 12.27
C TRP A 224 8.38 -7.45 13.33
N PHE A 225 7.31 -6.69 13.49
CA PHE A 225 7.14 -5.65 14.51
C PHE A 225 6.04 -6.01 15.52
N PHE A 226 5.58 -7.27 15.54
CA PHE A 226 4.39 -7.67 16.28
C PHE A 226 4.48 -7.43 17.80
N GLU A 227 5.68 -7.58 18.38
CA GLU A 227 5.93 -7.27 19.78
C GLU A 227 5.67 -5.78 20.12
N LYS A 228 5.77 -4.90 19.12
CA LYS A 228 5.52 -3.45 19.24
C LYS A 228 4.10 -3.03 18.84
N LEU A 229 3.28 -3.94 18.29
CA LEU A 229 1.89 -3.64 17.94
C LEU A 229 1.05 -3.47 19.21
N ASP A 230 0.42 -2.31 19.36
CA ASP A 230 -0.60 -2.05 20.36
C ASP A 230 -1.98 -2.22 19.70
N PRO A 231 -2.92 -3.01 20.25
CA PRO A 231 -4.29 -3.11 19.74
C PRO A 231 -4.94 -1.76 19.46
N ALA A 232 -4.65 -0.72 20.26
CA ALA A 232 -5.16 0.63 20.07
C ALA A 232 -4.65 1.29 18.77
N MET A 233 -3.49 0.89 18.24
CA MET A 233 -2.99 1.35 16.94
C MET A 233 -3.62 0.60 15.77
N VAL A 234 -3.96 -0.67 15.96
CA VAL A 234 -4.42 -1.56 14.87
C VAL A 234 -5.92 -1.48 14.67
N ALA A 235 -6.68 -1.35 15.75
CA ALA A 235 -8.13 -1.40 15.71
C ALA A 235 -8.77 -0.26 14.87
N PRO A 236 -8.30 1.02 14.94
CA PRO A 236 -8.79 2.09 14.06
C PRO A 236 -8.60 1.81 12.57
N LEU A 237 -7.50 1.15 12.17
CA LEU A 237 -7.24 0.77 10.78
C LEU A 237 -8.26 -0.24 10.25
N LEU A 238 -8.87 -1.02 11.13
CA LEU A 238 -9.93 -1.98 10.81
C LEU A 238 -11.33 -1.37 10.93
N GLY A 239 -11.43 -0.05 11.05
CA GLY A 239 -12.69 0.65 11.33
C GLY A 239 -13.24 0.40 12.73
N LYS A 240 -12.43 -0.18 13.61
CA LYS A 240 -12.74 -0.52 15.01
C LYS A 240 -11.93 0.37 15.94
N GLY A 241 -12.11 1.68 15.89
CA GLY A 241 -11.45 2.58 16.83
C GLY A 241 -12.33 2.89 18.05
N PRO A 242 -11.76 3.43 19.14
CA PRO A 242 -12.57 4.08 20.16
C PRO A 242 -13.46 5.14 19.51
N GLU A 243 -14.60 5.42 20.16
CA GLU A 243 -15.45 6.55 19.80
C GLU A 243 -14.60 7.80 19.55
N PRO A 244 -14.87 8.58 18.48
CA PRO A 244 -14.13 9.82 18.24
C PRO A 244 -14.19 10.73 19.47
N ASP A 245 -13.08 11.40 19.75
CA ASP A 245 -12.97 12.36 20.86
C ASP A 245 -13.85 13.60 20.62
N ALA A 246 -13.94 14.47 21.64
CA ALA A 246 -14.81 15.64 21.58
C ALA A 246 -14.42 16.60 20.45
N GLU A 247 -13.12 16.76 20.22
CA GLU A 247 -12.54 17.57 19.16
C GLU A 247 -12.91 17.01 17.77
N SER A 248 -12.74 15.71 17.55
CA SER A 248 -13.09 15.04 16.29
C SER A 248 -14.60 15.10 16.02
N LYS A 249 -15.44 14.97 17.06
CA LYS A 249 -16.89 15.14 16.95
C LYS A 249 -17.28 16.57 16.60
N ALA A 250 -16.63 17.56 17.20
CA ALA A 250 -16.86 18.96 16.85
C ALA A 250 -16.43 19.25 15.40
N ILE A 251 -15.30 18.69 14.94
CA ILE A 251 -14.87 18.81 13.54
C ILE A 251 -15.89 18.15 12.60
N ALA A 252 -16.36 16.94 12.91
CA ALA A 252 -17.38 16.24 12.13
C ALA A 252 -18.68 17.04 12.02
N ALA A 253 -19.14 17.67 13.11
CA ALA A 253 -20.32 18.54 13.11
C ALA A 253 -20.14 19.76 12.19
N ASN A 254 -18.98 20.44 12.24
CA ASN A 254 -18.69 21.54 11.32
C ASN A 254 -18.64 21.08 9.85
N VAL A 255 -18.08 19.89 9.59
CA VAL A 255 -18.07 19.31 8.23
C VAL A 255 -19.49 19.01 7.75
N ALA A 256 -20.36 18.51 8.62
CA ALA A 256 -21.75 18.22 8.28
C ALA A 256 -22.53 19.47 7.83
N GLU A 257 -22.17 20.67 8.34
CA GLU A 257 -22.82 21.93 7.92
C GLU A 257 -22.42 22.38 6.51
N VAL A 258 -21.19 22.08 6.07
CA VAL A 258 -20.68 22.53 4.76
C VAL A 258 -20.90 21.52 3.64
N VAL A 259 -21.02 20.24 3.97
CA VAL A 259 -21.26 19.18 2.98
C VAL A 259 -22.73 19.16 2.59
N SER A 260 -23.01 19.29 1.29
CA SER A 260 -24.37 19.19 0.74
C SER A 260 -24.71 17.75 0.32
N ASP A 261 -26.00 17.45 0.19
CA ASP A 261 -26.44 16.25 -0.53
C ASP A 261 -25.89 16.27 -1.97
N GLY A 262 -25.61 15.09 -2.52
CA GLY A 262 -25.03 15.00 -3.86
C GLY A 262 -23.53 15.30 -3.94
N ALA A 263 -22.87 15.66 -2.83
CA ALA A 263 -21.45 16.00 -2.83
C ALA A 263 -20.56 14.82 -3.25
N ASN A 264 -19.55 15.10 -4.07
CA ASN A 264 -18.51 14.14 -4.44
C ASN A 264 -17.29 14.34 -3.53
N LEU A 265 -17.06 13.36 -2.67
CA LEU A 265 -16.19 13.47 -1.51
C LEU A 265 -14.75 13.01 -1.82
N GLN A 266 -13.79 13.72 -1.24
CA GLN A 266 -12.38 13.35 -1.11
C GLN A 266 -11.95 13.64 0.32
N ILE A 267 -11.52 12.62 1.07
CA ILE A 267 -10.94 12.80 2.42
C ILE A 267 -9.71 11.91 2.56
N GLY A 268 -8.72 12.40 3.31
CA GLY A 268 -7.46 11.69 3.54
C GLY A 268 -7.53 10.65 4.66
N VAL A 269 -6.48 9.83 4.75
CA VAL A 269 -6.24 8.90 5.86
C VAL A 269 -5.66 9.67 7.05
N GLY A 270 -5.98 9.22 8.27
CA GLY A 270 -5.43 9.74 9.51
C GLY A 270 -6.38 10.69 10.22
N GLU A 271 -6.15 10.88 11.51
CA GLU A 271 -6.98 11.78 12.31
C GLU A 271 -6.67 13.25 12.00
N PRO A 272 -7.68 14.15 11.98
CA PRO A 272 -9.09 13.91 12.29
C PRO A 272 -9.95 13.42 11.10
N SER A 273 -9.38 13.35 9.89
CA SER A 273 -10.11 13.01 8.66
C SER A 273 -10.76 11.63 8.73
N SER A 274 -10.05 10.64 9.27
CA SER A 274 -10.54 9.27 9.45
C SER A 274 -11.70 9.15 10.45
N SER A 275 -11.85 10.11 11.36
CA SER A 275 -12.98 10.15 12.28
C SER A 275 -14.23 10.79 11.71
N LEU A 276 -14.20 11.47 10.56
CA LEU A 276 -15.37 12.17 10.03
C LEU A 276 -16.58 11.25 9.84
N VAL A 277 -16.36 10.05 9.29
CA VAL A 277 -17.44 9.06 9.09
C VAL A 277 -17.96 8.55 10.44
N ARG A 278 -17.07 8.19 11.36
CA ARG A 278 -17.45 7.68 12.70
C ARG A 278 -18.08 8.75 13.59
N GLY A 279 -17.69 10.00 13.39
CA GLY A 279 -18.23 11.18 14.06
C GLY A 279 -19.56 11.66 13.48
N GLY A 280 -20.10 10.97 12.46
CA GLY A 280 -21.42 11.23 11.91
C GLY A 280 -21.49 12.40 10.93
N ALA A 281 -20.36 12.87 10.37
CA ALA A 281 -20.33 14.00 9.44
C ALA A 281 -21.22 13.82 8.20
N PHE A 282 -21.54 12.56 7.86
CA PHE A 282 -22.25 12.18 6.64
C PHE A 282 -23.54 11.38 6.91
N ASP A 283 -23.91 11.12 8.17
CA ASP A 283 -24.99 10.19 8.51
C ASP A 283 -26.37 10.66 7.99
N GLU A 284 -26.59 11.97 7.92
CA GLU A 284 -27.84 12.58 7.42
C GLU A 284 -27.79 12.96 5.93
N LYS A 285 -26.68 12.68 5.23
CA LYS A 285 -26.51 13.06 3.82
C LYS A 285 -27.05 12.00 2.87
N GLN A 286 -27.41 12.42 1.66
CA GLN A 286 -27.94 11.53 0.62
C GLN A 286 -27.28 11.77 -0.74
N GLY A 287 -27.21 10.71 -1.56
CA GLY A 287 -26.72 10.77 -2.93
C GLY A 287 -25.24 11.16 -3.05
N LEU A 288 -24.44 10.89 -2.02
CA LEU A 288 -23.01 11.19 -2.01
C LEU A 288 -22.26 10.41 -3.09
N GLY A 289 -21.13 10.94 -3.54
CA GLY A 289 -20.16 10.25 -4.38
C GLY A 289 -18.77 10.14 -3.73
N LEU A 290 -17.97 9.17 -4.17
CA LEU A 290 -16.55 9.02 -3.84
C LEU A 290 -15.69 9.27 -5.08
N HIS A 291 -14.85 10.30 -5.01
CA HIS A 291 -13.70 10.46 -5.89
C HIS A 291 -12.51 10.92 -5.05
N SER A 292 -11.73 9.97 -4.55
CA SER A 292 -10.69 10.25 -3.55
C SER A 292 -9.33 9.72 -3.97
N GLU A 293 -8.24 10.26 -3.42
CA GLU A 293 -6.92 9.63 -3.55
C GLU A 293 -6.95 8.24 -2.90
N MET A 294 -7.44 8.19 -1.66
CA MET A 294 -7.53 6.99 -0.85
C MET A 294 -8.98 6.76 -0.41
N ILE A 295 -9.41 5.50 -0.43
CA ILE A 295 -10.58 5.06 0.34
C ILE A 295 -10.11 4.81 1.77
N ILE A 296 -10.88 5.28 2.75
CA ILE A 296 -10.57 5.11 4.17
C ILE A 296 -11.62 4.24 4.87
N PRO A 297 -11.37 3.76 6.10
CA PRO A 297 -12.38 3.05 6.88
C PRO A 297 -13.67 3.88 7.04
N GLY A 298 -14.83 3.22 6.88
CA GLY A 298 -16.15 3.85 7.04
C GLY A 298 -16.88 4.18 5.74
N TRP A 299 -16.20 4.32 4.59
CA TRP A 299 -16.90 4.57 3.32
C TRP A 299 -17.82 3.42 2.90
N THR A 300 -17.41 2.19 3.18
CA THR A 300 -18.23 1.00 2.93
C THR A 300 -19.51 0.98 3.77
N LYS A 301 -19.53 1.63 4.94
CA LYS A 301 -20.75 1.86 5.74
C LYS A 301 -21.71 2.77 4.97
N LEU A 302 -21.23 3.94 4.52
CA LEU A 302 -22.05 4.93 3.79
C LEU A 302 -22.64 4.36 2.50
N ILE A 303 -21.90 3.51 1.78
CA ILE A 303 -22.41 2.82 0.60
C ILE A 303 -23.50 1.81 0.99
N ARG A 304 -23.26 1.00 2.04
CA ARG A 304 -24.20 -0.04 2.47
C ARG A 304 -25.51 0.53 3.03
N GLU A 305 -25.42 1.66 3.73
CA GLU A 305 -26.55 2.35 4.33
C GLU A 305 -27.28 3.30 3.35
N GLY A 306 -26.74 3.46 2.13
CA GLY A 306 -27.41 4.16 1.03
C GLY A 306 -27.19 5.68 1.00
N GLN A 307 -26.41 6.25 1.92
CA GLN A 307 -26.03 7.66 1.86
C GLN A 307 -25.14 7.96 0.63
N MET A 308 -24.43 6.94 0.13
CA MET A 308 -23.50 7.04 -1.00
C MET A 308 -23.86 6.08 -2.12
N ASP A 309 -24.13 6.63 -3.30
CA ASP A 309 -24.54 5.87 -4.49
C ASP A 309 -23.72 6.20 -5.75
N ASP A 310 -22.87 7.25 -5.69
CA ASP A 310 -22.07 7.75 -6.81
C ASP A 310 -22.88 8.22 -8.04
N LEU A 311 -24.22 8.29 -7.98
CA LEU A 311 -25.08 8.53 -9.14
C LEU A 311 -25.04 9.97 -9.65
N ASN A 312 -24.77 10.93 -8.76
CA ASN A 312 -24.70 12.36 -9.09
C ASN A 312 -23.35 12.82 -9.67
N LYS A 313 -22.39 11.89 -9.84
CA LYS A 313 -21.05 12.24 -10.32
C LYS A 313 -21.02 12.58 -11.80
N ALA A 314 -20.34 13.66 -12.14
CA ALA A 314 -20.07 14.03 -13.53
C ALA A 314 -19.12 13.04 -14.23
N PHE A 315 -18.21 12.41 -13.48
CA PHE A 315 -17.25 11.42 -13.98
C PHE A 315 -17.51 10.06 -13.35
N ARG A 316 -17.71 9.03 -14.19
CA ARG A 316 -18.03 7.65 -13.81
C ARG A 316 -19.19 7.57 -12.79
N PRO A 317 -20.42 7.95 -13.20
CA PRO A 317 -21.60 7.83 -12.34
C PRO A 317 -21.85 6.37 -11.93
N GLY A 318 -22.24 6.16 -10.68
CA GLY A 318 -22.49 4.84 -10.07
C GLY A 318 -21.23 4.04 -9.75
N VAL A 319 -20.04 4.65 -9.84
CA VAL A 319 -18.77 3.97 -9.58
C VAL A 319 -17.92 4.80 -8.63
N ALA A 320 -17.66 4.28 -7.44
CA ALA A 320 -16.64 4.77 -6.52
C ALA A 320 -15.24 4.77 -7.19
N VAL A 321 -14.54 5.91 -7.18
CA VAL A 321 -13.20 6.05 -7.79
C VAL A 321 -12.15 6.39 -6.72
N ALA A 322 -11.06 5.62 -6.70
CA ALA A 322 -9.87 5.96 -5.92
C ALA A 322 -8.56 5.41 -6.52
N ALA A 323 -7.42 5.97 -6.09
CA ALA A 323 -6.08 5.52 -6.47
C ALA A 323 -5.52 4.45 -5.51
N GLY A 324 -5.99 4.43 -4.26
CA GLY A 324 -5.67 3.40 -3.28
C GLY A 324 -6.75 3.17 -2.22
N TRP A 325 -6.54 2.14 -1.39
CA TRP A 325 -7.45 1.70 -0.32
C TRP A 325 -6.65 1.43 0.96
N ALA A 326 -6.92 2.21 2.01
CA ALA A 326 -6.23 2.13 3.30
C ALA A 326 -6.75 0.99 4.20
#